data_AF-A0A4Q2XXK9-F1
#
_entry.id   AF-A0A4Q2XXK9-F1
#
_cell.length_a   1.000
_cell.length_b   1.000
_cell.length_c   1.000
_cell.angle_alpha   90.00
_cell.angle_beta   90.00
_cell.angle_gamma   90.00
#
_symmetry.space_group_name_H-M   'P 1'
#
loop_
_entity.id
_entity.type
_entity.pdbx_description
1 polymer ?
#
loop_
_entity_poly.entity_id
_entity_poly.type
_entity_poly.pdbx_seq_one_letter_code
_entity_poly.pdbx_strand_id
1 'polypeptide(L)'
;MSMSVGDSEEDGPMSEINTTPLVDIMLVLLIIFLITVPVVIQTVEITLPKVQFEPTITKPENVALSVTAEGDQCKVYWGMTPVNSTELLDRAVKKLKAEVEKAGGEAAFKADPTLELPEVHIRGDVDTPY
;
A
#
# COMPACT_ATOMS: atom_id res chain seq x y z
N MET A 1 -81.43 46.35 39.40
CA MET A 1 -79.98 46.21 39.68
C MET A 1 -79.85 45.26 40.86
N SER A 2 -78.97 44.29 40.98
CA SER A 2 -78.02 43.58 40.13
C SER A 2 -77.70 42.31 40.94
N MET A 3 -77.60 41.15 40.31
CA MET A 3 -77.16 39.92 40.97
C MET A 3 -75.69 39.67 40.63
N SER A 4 -74.86 39.27 41.61
CA SER A 4 -73.57 38.59 41.43
C SER A 4 -73.07 38.20 42.83
N VAL A 5 -73.14 36.93 43.27
CA VAL A 5 -72.21 35.78 43.04
C VAL A 5 -70.77 36.04 43.49
N GLY A 6 -70.25 35.11 44.28
CA GLY A 6 -68.90 35.02 44.83
C GLY A 6 -68.94 34.18 46.11
N ASP A 7 -69.27 32.89 46.00
CA ASP A 7 -68.34 31.79 45.68
C ASP A 7 -67.63 31.29 46.94
N SER A 8 -67.84 30.00 47.19
CA SER A 8 -67.42 29.26 48.37
C SER A 8 -66.70 28.02 47.85
N GLU A 9 -65.38 28.11 47.77
CA GLU A 9 -64.47 27.01 47.41
C GLU A 9 -63.45 26.92 48.57
N GLU A 10 -63.68 26.06 49.55
CA GLU A 10 -63.12 24.69 49.64
C GLU A 10 -61.58 24.66 49.54
N ASP A 11 -60.93 24.90 50.69
CA ASP A 11 -59.51 24.58 50.91
C ASP A 11 -59.37 23.04 51.04
N GLY A 12 -59.15 22.37 49.91
CA GLY A 12 -58.90 20.93 49.85
C GLY A 12 -57.47 20.55 50.27
N PRO A 13 -57.25 19.39 50.89
CA PRO A 13 -55.94 19.03 51.45
C PRO A 13 -54.89 18.80 50.35
N MET A 14 -53.79 19.55 50.42
CA MET A 14 -52.61 19.36 49.57
C MET A 14 -51.98 17.99 49.85
N SER A 15 -52.09 17.07 48.88
CA SER A 15 -51.40 15.77 48.93
C SER A 15 -49.95 15.95 48.50
N GLU A 16 -49.02 15.83 49.44
CA GLU A 16 -47.59 15.74 49.13
C GLU A 16 -47.35 14.54 48.20
N ILE A 17 -46.71 14.78 47.04
CA ILE A 17 -46.30 13.69 46.16
C ILE A 17 -45.23 12.89 46.90
N ASN A 18 -45.49 11.60 47.13
CA ASN A 18 -44.46 10.69 47.62
C ASN A 18 -43.36 10.59 46.56
N THR A 19 -42.23 11.26 46.81
CA THR A 19 -41.05 11.26 45.93
C THR A 19 -40.21 10.00 46.07
N THR A 20 -40.40 9.25 47.16
CA THR A 20 -39.65 8.01 47.45
C THR A 20 -39.87 6.90 46.42
N PRO A 21 -41.11 6.63 45.93
CA PRO A 21 -41.30 5.63 44.88
C PRO A 21 -40.85 6.15 43.50
N LEU A 22 -40.87 7.47 43.29
CA LEU A 22 -40.47 8.08 42.02
C LEU A 22 -38.96 7.97 41.81
N VAL A 23 -38.17 8.25 42.85
CA VAL A 23 -36.71 8.14 42.78
C VAL A 23 -36.28 6.68 42.57
N ASP A 24 -36.97 5.72 43.17
CA ASP A 24 -36.68 4.29 43.00
C ASP A 24 -36.84 3.85 41.53
N ILE A 25 -37.95 4.25 40.88
CA ILE A 25 -38.18 3.98 39.45
C ILE A 25 -37.06 4.60 38.60
N MET A 26 -36.65 5.83 38.90
CA MET A 26 -35.57 6.50 38.16
C MET A 26 -34.23 5.78 38.32
N LEU A 27 -33.90 5.32 39.53
CA LEU A 27 -32.66 4.59 39.79
C LEU A 27 -32.65 3.23 39.10
N VAL A 28 -33.78 2.50 39.07
CA VAL A 28 -33.92 1.24 38.34
C VAL A 28 -33.65 1.43 36.84
N LEU A 29 -34.17 2.51 36.24
CA LEU A 29 -33.90 2.82 34.83
C LEU A 29 -32.41 3.07 34.55
N LEU A 30 -31.71 3.79 35.44
CA LEU A 30 -30.26 4.02 35.29
C LEU A 30 -29.45 2.73 35.37
N ILE A 31 -29.82 1.80 36.24
CA ILE A 31 -29.16 0.50 36.37
C ILE A 31 -29.33 -0.32 35.09
N ILE A 32 -30.53 -0.30 34.48
CA ILE A 32 -30.79 -0.98 33.20
C ILE A 32 -29.91 -0.39 32.08
N PHE A 33 -29.81 0.94 32.00
CA PHE A 33 -28.92 1.59 31.03
C PHE A 33 -27.45 1.20 31.25
N LEU A 34 -26.98 1.15 32.49
CA LEU A 34 -25.59 0.79 32.80
C LEU A 34 -25.25 -0.65 32.39
N ILE A 35 -26.17 -1.61 32.59
CA ILE A 35 -25.95 -3.03 32.29
C ILE A 35 -26.02 -3.36 30.79
N THR A 36 -26.77 -2.58 30.00
CA THR A 36 -26.94 -2.84 28.56
C THR A 36 -25.76 -2.36 27.69
N VAL A 37 -25.00 -1.36 28.14
CA VAL A 37 -23.83 -0.81 27.44
C VAL A 37 -22.70 -1.82 27.17
N PRO A 38 -22.24 -2.68 28.11
CA PRO A 38 -21.09 -3.56 27.88
C PRO A 38 -21.34 -4.73 26.92
N VAL A 39 -22.56 -4.94 26.41
CA VAL A 39 -22.93 -6.17 25.68
C VAL A 39 -22.37 -6.20 24.24
N VAL A 40 -21.85 -5.10 23.70
CA VAL A 40 -21.44 -5.03 22.28
C VAL A 40 -19.93 -4.95 22.11
N ILE A 41 -19.21 -6.02 22.46
CA ILE A 41 -17.83 -6.21 21.99
C ILE A 41 -17.71 -7.61 21.38
N GLN A 42 -17.86 -7.69 20.06
CA GLN A 42 -17.59 -8.92 19.31
C GLN A 42 -16.12 -8.92 18.88
N THR A 43 -15.28 -9.68 19.57
CA THR A 43 -13.91 -9.92 19.12
C THR A 43 -13.93 -11.00 18.05
N VAL A 44 -13.72 -10.61 16.79
CA VAL A 44 -13.53 -11.58 15.70
C VAL A 44 -12.06 -12.00 15.72
N GLU A 45 -11.81 -13.29 15.95
CA GLU A 45 -10.47 -13.85 15.79
C GLU A 45 -10.10 -13.87 14.31
N ILE A 46 -9.19 -12.97 13.91
CA ILE A 46 -8.66 -12.91 12.55
C ILE A 46 -7.27 -13.55 12.54
N THR A 47 -7.10 -14.54 11.68
CA THR A 47 -5.79 -15.13 11.41
C THR A 47 -5.14 -14.36 10.26
N LEU A 48 -3.94 -13.83 10.51
CA LEU A 48 -3.17 -13.12 9.48
C LEU A 48 -2.54 -14.13 8.51
N PRO A 49 -2.61 -13.87 7.18
CA PRO A 49 -1.96 -14.72 6.21
C PRO A 49 -0.44 -14.68 6.43
N LYS A 50 0.18 -15.85 6.44
CA LYS A 50 1.63 -15.97 6.49
C LYS A 50 2.18 -15.71 5.09
N VAL A 51 2.78 -14.54 4.88
CA VAL A 51 3.54 -14.26 3.66
C VAL A 51 4.89 -14.97 3.73
N GLN A 52 5.22 -15.72 2.69
CA GLN A 52 6.57 -16.27 2.54
C GLN A 52 7.46 -15.16 1.99
N PHE A 53 8.67 -15.04 2.54
CA PHE A 53 9.67 -14.10 2.04
C PHE A 53 10.24 -14.66 0.74
N GLU A 54 9.70 -14.24 -0.40
CA GLU A 54 10.35 -14.45 -1.68
C GLU A 54 11.44 -13.37 -1.84
N PRO A 55 12.73 -13.74 -1.87
CA PRO A 55 13.77 -12.78 -2.14
C PRO A 55 13.57 -12.20 -3.53
N THR A 56 13.57 -10.87 -3.64
CA THR A 56 13.54 -10.18 -4.93
C THR A 56 14.78 -10.56 -5.73
N ILE A 57 14.61 -11.39 -6.75
CA ILE A 57 15.66 -11.67 -7.73
C ILE A 57 15.67 -10.50 -8.71
N THR A 58 16.71 -9.68 -8.66
CA THR A 58 16.88 -8.55 -9.57
C THR A 58 17.24 -9.08 -10.95
N LYS A 59 16.40 -8.78 -11.96
CA LYS A 59 16.71 -9.10 -13.36
C LYS A 59 17.97 -8.32 -13.80
N PRO A 60 18.89 -8.93 -14.58
CA PRO A 60 20.05 -8.23 -15.10
C PRO A 60 19.65 -7.02 -15.95
N GLU A 61 20.41 -5.93 -15.81
CA GLU A 61 20.15 -4.70 -16.54
C GLU A 61 20.46 -4.84 -18.04
N ASN A 62 19.48 -4.48 -18.88
CA ASN A 62 19.62 -4.47 -20.33
C ASN A 62 20.68 -3.45 -20.79
N VAL A 63 21.28 -3.74 -21.94
CA VAL A 63 22.27 -2.89 -22.60
C VAL A 63 21.63 -2.21 -23.79
N ALA A 64 21.57 -0.89 -23.78
CA ALA A 64 21.12 -0.09 -24.92
C ALA A 64 22.32 0.35 -25.76
N LEU A 65 22.34 -0.09 -27.02
CA LEU A 65 23.28 0.35 -28.03
C LEU A 65 22.54 1.18 -29.08
N SER A 66 23.03 2.39 -29.32
CA SER A 66 22.50 3.28 -30.35
C SER A 66 23.57 3.44 -31.43
N VAL A 67 23.21 3.21 -32.68
CA VAL A 67 24.09 3.33 -33.85
C VAL A 67 23.54 4.44 -34.72
N THR A 68 24.36 5.45 -35.00
CA THR A 68 23.98 6.55 -35.90
C THR A 68 24.97 6.68 -37.03
N ALA A 69 24.46 7.03 -38.20
CA ALA A 69 25.24 7.37 -39.37
C ALA A 69 25.26 8.90 -39.51
N GLU A 70 26.35 9.53 -39.05
CA GLU A 70 26.56 10.97 -39.21
C GLU A 70 27.46 11.17 -40.43
N GLY A 71 26.84 11.35 -41.60
CA GLY A 71 27.55 11.38 -42.88
C GLY A 71 28.15 10.02 -43.25
N ASP A 72 29.45 9.99 -43.57
CA ASP A 72 30.18 8.77 -43.96
C ASP A 72 30.79 8.02 -42.75
N GLN A 73 30.48 8.47 -41.52
CA GLN A 73 31.04 7.91 -40.29
C GLN A 73 29.93 7.29 -39.43
N CYS A 74 30.15 6.04 -39.03
CA CYS A 74 29.29 5.32 -38.10
C CYS A 74 29.76 5.60 -36.67
N LYS A 75 28.88 6.14 -35.83
CA LYS A 75 29.13 6.35 -34.40
C LYS A 75 28.26 5.40 -33.58
N VAL A 76 28.88 4.74 -32.61
CA VAL A 76 28.19 3.81 -31.70
C VAL A 76 28.18 4.40 -30.30
N TYR A 77 27.02 4.33 -29.67
CA TYR A 77 26.77 4.82 -28.33
C TYR A 77 26.31 3.66 -27.45
N TRP A 78 26.85 3.60 -26.24
CA TRP A 78 26.35 2.77 -25.16
C TRP A 78 25.59 3.68 -24.19
N GLY A 79 24.25 3.63 -24.23
CA GLY A 79 23.43 4.69 -23.63
C GLY A 79 23.83 6.05 -24.20
N MET A 80 24.16 7.01 -23.33
CA MET A 80 24.59 8.36 -23.73
C MET A 80 26.09 8.51 -24.03
N THR A 81 26.89 7.43 -23.92
CA THR A 81 28.36 7.52 -24.05
C THR A 81 28.83 7.01 -25.41
N PRO A 82 29.54 7.82 -26.22
CA PRO A 82 30.14 7.34 -27.47
C PRO A 82 31.26 6.35 -27.15
N VAL A 83 31.31 5.23 -27.88
CA VAL A 83 32.29 4.17 -27.68
C VAL A 83 32.91 3.73 -29.02
N ASN A 84 34.20 3.42 -28.98
CA ASN A 84 34.91 2.83 -30.13
C ASN A 84 34.74 1.30 -30.16
N SER A 85 35.03 0.65 -31.30
CA SER A 85 34.88 -0.81 -31.44
C SER A 85 35.63 -1.62 -30.39
N THR A 86 36.87 -1.24 -30.06
CA THR A 86 37.69 -1.94 -29.06
C THR A 86 37.14 -1.75 -27.65
N GLU A 87 36.69 -0.53 -27.35
CA GLU A 87 36.14 -0.16 -26.05
C GLU A 87 34.77 -0.82 -25.80
N LEU A 88 33.93 -0.88 -26.84
CA LEU A 88 32.65 -1.59 -26.79
C LEU A 88 32.87 -3.06 -26.44
N LEU A 89 33.83 -3.72 -27.10
CA LEU A 89 34.12 -5.13 -26.84
C LEU A 89 34.60 -5.34 -25.40
N ASP A 90 35.56 -4.55 -24.93
CA ASP A 90 36.09 -4.68 -23.57
C ASP A 90 35.00 -4.45 -22.52
N ARG A 91 34.20 -3.39 -22.70
CA ARG A 91 33.09 -3.05 -21.81
C ARG A 91 31.99 -4.11 -21.82
N ALA A 92 31.64 -4.65 -22.99
CA ALA A 92 30.64 -5.70 -23.14
C ALA A 92 31.07 -6.98 -22.43
N VAL A 93 32.29 -7.45 -22.68
CA VAL A 93 32.85 -8.66 -22.06
C VAL A 93 32.93 -8.50 -20.54
N LYS A 94 33.40 -7.34 -20.08
CA LYS A 94 33.50 -7.05 -18.64
C LYS A 94 32.12 -7.04 -17.97
N LYS A 95 31.12 -6.39 -18.57
CA LYS A 95 29.75 -6.35 -18.02
C LYS A 95 29.13 -7.75 -17.99
N LEU A 96 29.24 -8.52 -19.08
CA LEU A 96 28.69 -9.86 -19.16
C LEU A 96 29.33 -10.79 -18.12
N LYS A 97 30.65 -10.78 -17.97
CA LYS A 97 31.35 -11.58 -16.95
C LYS A 97 30.89 -11.24 -15.53
N ALA A 98 30.78 -9.95 -15.21
CA ALA A 98 30.32 -9.52 -13.89
C ALA A 98 28.89 -10.00 -13.60
N GLU A 99 28.01 -9.98 -14.61
CA GLU A 99 26.63 -10.43 -14.45
C GLU A 99 26.55 -11.96 -14.33
N VAL A 100 27.38 -12.69 -15.08
CA VAL A 100 27.47 -14.15 -14.97
C VAL A 100 28.03 -14.59 -13.62
N GLU A 101 29.03 -13.88 -13.07
CA GLU A 101 29.58 -14.15 -11.74
C GLU A 101 28.55 -13.91 -10.63
N LYS A 102 27.79 -12.80 -10.69
CA LYS A 102 26.68 -12.54 -9.76
C LYS A 102 25.63 -13.64 -9.77
N ALA A 103 25.36 -14.20 -10.95
CA ALA A 103 24.39 -15.26 -11.15
C ALA A 103 24.90 -16.67 -10.75
N GLY A 104 26.12 -16.78 -10.22
CA GLY A 104 26.68 -18.06 -9.75
C GLY A 104 27.59 -18.77 -10.75
N GLY A 105 28.02 -18.07 -11.80
CA GLY A 105 28.97 -18.56 -12.80
C GLY A 105 28.33 -19.43 -13.89
N GLU A 106 29.15 -19.94 -14.80
CA GLU A 106 28.68 -20.74 -15.96
C GLU A 106 27.93 -22.01 -15.56
N ALA A 107 28.21 -22.56 -14.38
CA ALA A 107 27.55 -23.75 -13.87
C ALA A 107 26.10 -23.47 -13.47
N ALA A 108 25.78 -22.26 -12.98
CA ALA A 108 24.44 -21.88 -12.58
C ALA A 108 23.49 -21.79 -13.77
N PHE A 109 23.90 -21.14 -14.86
CA PHE A 109 23.11 -21.08 -16.10
C PHE A 109 22.95 -22.45 -16.80
N LYS A 110 23.89 -23.40 -16.58
CA LYS A 110 23.76 -24.78 -17.08
C LYS A 110 22.81 -25.62 -16.23
N ALA A 111 22.75 -25.35 -14.92
CA ALA A 111 21.93 -26.09 -13.98
C ALA A 111 20.48 -25.58 -13.94
N ASP A 112 20.27 -24.28 -14.15
CA ASP A 112 18.97 -23.63 -14.10
C ASP A 112 18.70 -22.81 -15.39
N PRO A 113 17.87 -23.34 -16.32
CA PRO A 113 17.51 -22.65 -17.56
C PRO A 113 16.64 -21.41 -17.35
N THR A 114 16.17 -21.14 -16.13
CA THR A 114 15.30 -19.99 -15.83
C THR A 114 16.10 -18.72 -15.52
N LEU A 115 17.42 -18.83 -15.35
CA LEU A 115 18.30 -17.68 -15.17
C LEU A 115 18.38 -16.85 -16.47
N GLU A 116 17.94 -15.60 -16.38
CA GLU A 116 17.93 -14.69 -17.52
C GLU A 116 19.29 -14.02 -17.73
N LEU A 117 19.67 -13.82 -18.99
CA LEU A 117 20.87 -13.08 -19.38
C LEU A 117 20.51 -11.62 -19.69
N PRO A 118 21.46 -10.67 -19.55
CA PRO A 118 21.24 -9.30 -19.97
C PRO A 118 20.97 -9.25 -21.48
N GLU A 119 19.89 -8.59 -21.87
CA GLU A 119 19.52 -8.41 -23.28
C GLU A 119 20.21 -7.18 -23.87
N VAL A 120 20.58 -7.26 -25.14
CA VAL A 120 21.16 -6.13 -25.89
C VAL A 120 20.11 -5.58 -26.84
N HIS A 121 19.70 -4.33 -26.61
CA HIS A 121 18.79 -3.60 -27.47
C HIS A 121 19.60 -2.69 -28.38
N ILE A 122 19.60 -2.99 -29.68
CA ILE A 122 20.29 -2.19 -30.69
C ILE A 122 19.27 -1.35 -31.43
N ARG A 123 19.48 -0.02 -31.44
CA ARG A 123 18.68 0.92 -32.24
C ARG A 123 19.58 1.58 -33.28
N GLY A 124 19.13 1.58 -34.52
CA GLY A 124 19.83 2.22 -35.64
C GLY A 124 18.85 3.10 -36.39
N ASP A 125 18.72 4.34 -35.96
CA ASP A 125 17.84 5.33 -36.59
C ASP A 125 18.49 6.72 -36.54
N VAL A 126 18.14 7.58 -37.51
CA VAL A 126 18.66 8.95 -37.66
C VAL A 126 18.27 9.82 -36.45
N ASP A 127 17.08 9.58 -35.89
CA ASP A 127 16.54 10.32 -34.75
C ASP A 127 16.72 9.59 -33.40
N THR A 128 17.67 8.64 -33.29
CA THR A 128 17.87 7.88 -32.05
C THR A 128 18.31 8.81 -30.92
N PRO A 129 17.54 8.98 -29.83
CA PRO A 129 17.98 9.76 -28.67
C PRO A 129 19.10 9.00 -27.98
N TYR A 130 20.30 9.59 -27.96
CA TYR A 130 21.49 9.05 -27.29
C TYR A 130 21.57 9.52 -25.85
#